data_AF-A0A183J9W7-F1
#
_entry.id   AF-A0A183J9W7-F1
#
_cell.length_a   1.000
_cell.length_b   1.000
_cell.length_c   1.000
_cell.angle_alpha   90.00
_cell.angle_beta   90.00
_cell.angle_gamma   90.00
#
_symmetry.space_group_name_H-M   'P 1'
#
loop_
_entity.id
_entity.type
_entity.pdbx_description
1 polymer ?
#
loop_
_entity_poly.entity_id
_entity_poly.type
_entity_poly.pdbx_seq_one_letter_code
_entity_poly.pdbx_strand_id
1 'polypeptide(L)'
;MVSELQTKLVRIQEEKRRAETHFTQLIEEFERTLNELKSYHSETIKKKEEECVRKIFDLENELQKQRERTLDIILEKDKELELMREILRARSRSSVNSSTSNGYAGQESPNIAFNLTPRSSSPFTGDRGGSSLIAQYETVINDAEVSRLRAELREVKDQLCEFKRSSMMLNLEKSEKVEAQKQEIMNLRIRLARSRHDTNLEYLKNVLLRFVSSESSTDRQHMVKALAALLKLSQSEVCRLQKCSFRQK
;
A
#
# COMPACT_ATOMS: atom_id res chain seq x y z
N MET A 1 -46.01 54.15 22.68
CA MET A 1 -44.53 54.05 22.62
C MET A 1 -43.95 52.93 23.47
N VAL A 2 -44.13 52.90 24.81
CA VAL A 2 -43.52 51.83 25.66
C VAL A 2 -44.06 50.42 25.34
N SER A 3 -45.38 50.28 25.17
CA SER A 3 -46.03 49.00 24.83
C SER A 3 -45.61 48.46 23.45
N GLU A 4 -45.37 49.34 22.47
CA GLU A 4 -44.86 48.98 21.13
C GLU A 4 -43.41 48.49 21.16
N LEU A 5 -42.58 49.05 22.04
CA LEU A 5 -41.20 48.59 22.21
C LEU A 5 -41.15 47.23 22.93
N GLN A 6 -42.02 47.02 23.93
CA GLN A 6 -42.14 45.73 24.61
C GLN A 6 -42.60 44.61 23.65
N THR A 7 -43.57 44.89 22.79
CA THR A 7 -44.02 43.91 21.77
C THR A 7 -42.94 43.61 20.73
N LYS A 8 -42.17 44.61 20.29
CA LYS A 8 -41.01 44.39 19.40
C LYS A 8 -39.89 43.58 20.08
N LEU A 9 -39.60 43.84 21.34
CA LEU A 9 -38.61 43.09 22.12
C LEU A 9 -38.98 41.61 22.21
N VAL A 10 -40.24 41.31 22.57
CA VAL A 10 -40.76 39.93 22.66
C VAL A 10 -40.70 39.24 21.31
N ARG A 11 -41.06 39.93 20.22
CA ARG A 11 -40.98 39.39 18.88
C ARG A 11 -39.55 39.03 18.47
N ILE A 12 -38.58 39.92 18.72
CA ILE A 12 -37.17 39.68 18.41
C ILE A 12 -36.61 38.54 19.26
N GLN A 13 -36.99 38.46 20.54
CA GLN A 13 -36.59 37.34 21.41
C GLN A 13 -37.13 36.00 20.91
N GLU A 14 -38.38 35.97 20.45
CA GLU A 14 -39.00 34.77 19.90
C GLU A 14 -38.39 34.37 18.55
N GLU A 15 -38.08 35.33 17.68
CA GLU A 15 -37.35 35.11 16.43
C GLU A 15 -35.93 34.56 16.69
N LYS A 16 -35.22 35.12 17.68
CA LYS A 16 -33.92 34.62 18.13
C LYS A 16 -34.02 33.18 18.65
N ARG A 17 -34.99 32.91 19.53
CA ARG A 17 -35.23 31.57 20.08
C ARG A 17 -35.51 30.54 18.99
N ARG A 18 -36.33 30.90 17.99
CA ARG A 18 -36.62 30.05 16.83
C ARG A 18 -35.37 29.75 16.00
N ALA A 19 -34.55 30.76 15.74
CA ALA A 19 -33.29 30.58 15.03
C ALA A 19 -32.34 29.65 15.81
N GLU A 20 -32.21 29.83 17.13
CA GLU A 20 -31.38 28.97 18.00
C GLU A 20 -31.88 27.51 17.97
N THR A 21 -33.18 27.28 18.06
CA THR A 21 -33.74 25.92 17.96
C THR A 21 -33.52 25.29 16.59
N HIS A 22 -33.64 26.06 15.50
CA HIS A 22 -33.41 25.57 14.15
C HIS A 22 -31.95 25.18 13.92
N PHE A 23 -31.00 26.01 14.38
CA PHE A 23 -29.58 25.68 14.27
C PHE A 23 -29.21 24.47 15.13
N THR A 24 -29.80 24.33 16.32
CA THR A 24 -29.57 23.16 17.17
C THR A 24 -30.05 21.88 16.48
N GLN A 25 -31.25 21.89 15.89
CA GLN A 25 -31.78 20.75 15.14
C GLN A 25 -30.92 20.40 13.92
N LEU A 26 -30.43 21.40 13.19
CA LEU A 26 -29.58 21.20 12.03
C LEU A 26 -28.20 20.61 12.43
N ILE A 27 -27.64 21.05 13.56
CA ILE A 27 -26.43 20.46 14.12
C ILE A 27 -26.66 19.00 14.49
N GLU A 28 -27.76 18.68 15.18
CA GLU A 28 -28.11 17.30 15.54
C GLU A 28 -28.29 16.40 14.30
N GLU A 29 -28.87 16.92 13.22
CA GLU A 29 -29.02 16.20 11.96
C GLU A 29 -27.66 15.97 11.27
N PHE A 30 -26.79 16.98 11.24
CA PHE A 30 -25.44 16.82 10.72
C PHE A 30 -24.61 15.84 11.55
N GLU A 31 -24.73 15.87 12.88
CA GLU A 31 -24.06 14.92 13.76
C GLU A 31 -24.57 13.50 13.56
N ARG A 32 -25.88 13.32 13.37
CA ARG A 32 -26.49 12.02 13.07
C ARG A 32 -25.96 11.45 11.75
N THR A 33 -25.99 12.23 10.67
CA THR A 33 -25.50 11.81 9.36
C THR A 33 -23.99 11.53 9.38
N LEU A 34 -23.20 12.31 10.13
CA LEU A 34 -21.77 12.04 10.34
C LEU A 34 -21.55 10.71 11.06
N ASN A 35 -22.33 10.43 12.10
CA ASN A 35 -22.21 9.19 12.87
C ASN A 35 -22.64 7.96 12.06
N GLU A 36 -23.72 8.06 11.29
CA GLU A 36 -24.15 7.02 10.36
C GLU A 36 -23.08 6.74 9.31
N LEU A 37 -22.53 7.78 8.70
CA LEU A 37 -21.46 7.66 7.71
C LEU A 37 -20.20 7.05 8.32
N LYS A 38 -19.82 7.47 9.53
CA LYS A 38 -18.67 6.91 10.26
C LYS A 38 -18.87 5.43 10.59
N SER A 39 -20.06 5.05 11.05
CA SER A 39 -20.41 3.66 11.34
C SER A 39 -20.34 2.79 10.08
N TYR A 40 -20.93 3.27 8.98
CA TYR A 40 -20.90 2.59 7.68
C TYR A 40 -19.48 2.34 7.16
N HIS A 41 -18.62 3.37 7.20
CA HIS A 41 -17.23 3.21 6.80
C HIS A 41 -16.47 2.25 7.72
N SER A 42 -16.70 2.33 9.03
CA SER A 42 -16.08 1.42 9.99
C SER A 42 -16.48 -0.03 9.74
N GLU A 43 -17.75 -0.30 9.43
CA GLU A 43 -18.23 -1.65 9.12
C GLU A 43 -17.68 -2.15 7.79
N THR A 44 -17.59 -1.28 6.78
CA THR A 44 -17.02 -1.62 5.47
C THR A 44 -15.54 -1.99 5.58
N ILE A 45 -14.78 -1.25 6.40
CA ILE A 45 -13.37 -1.56 6.68
C ILE A 45 -13.26 -2.95 7.32
N LYS A 46 -14.04 -3.22 8.38
CA LYS A 46 -14.02 -4.53 9.07
C LYS A 46 -14.32 -5.69 8.11
N LYS A 47 -15.35 -5.54 7.27
CA LYS A 47 -15.70 -6.56 6.26
C LYS A 47 -14.55 -6.84 5.30
N LYS A 48 -13.82 -5.80 4.88
CA LYS A 48 -12.66 -5.93 3.99
C LYS A 48 -11.44 -6.54 4.69
N GLU A 49 -11.22 -6.21 5.96
CA GLU A 49 -10.19 -6.85 6.78
C GLU A 49 -10.46 -8.35 6.94
N GLU A 50 -11.70 -8.73 7.26
CA GLU A 50 -12.12 -10.14 7.38
C GLU A 50 -12.00 -10.91 6.05
N GLU A 51 -12.31 -10.27 4.92
CA GLU A 51 -12.11 -10.85 3.58
C GLU A 51 -10.62 -11.08 3.28
N CYS A 52 -9.76 -10.09 3.59
CA CYS A 52 -8.31 -10.21 3.41
C CYS A 52 -7.71 -11.32 4.28
N VAL A 53 -8.09 -11.38 5.56
CA VAL A 53 -7.61 -12.42 6.48
C VAL A 53 -8.01 -13.82 6.00
N ARG A 54 -9.26 -14.00 5.56
CA ARG A 54 -9.72 -15.28 4.97
C ARG A 54 -8.90 -15.66 3.75
N LYS A 55 -8.64 -14.72 2.84
CA LYS A 55 -7.86 -14.98 1.63
C LYS A 55 -6.40 -15.34 1.94
N ILE A 56 -5.80 -14.71 2.95
CA ILE A 56 -4.46 -15.07 3.42
C ILE A 56 -4.46 -16.50 3.97
N PHE A 57 -5.43 -16.83 4.83
CA PHE A 57 -5.57 -18.16 5.41
C PHE A 57 -5.70 -19.26 4.33
N ASP A 58 -6.53 -19.05 3.31
CA ASP A 58 -6.72 -20.02 2.23
C ASP A 58 -5.43 -20.24 1.41
N LEU A 59 -4.69 -19.17 1.12
CA LEU A 59 -3.41 -19.23 0.42
C LEU A 59 -2.33 -19.94 1.23
N GLU A 60 -2.24 -19.65 2.53
CA GLU A 60 -1.32 -20.31 3.45
C GLU A 60 -1.61 -21.80 3.55
N ASN A 61 -2.89 -22.18 3.63
CA ASN A 61 -3.30 -23.58 3.68
C ASN A 61 -2.95 -24.33 2.38
N GLU A 62 -3.20 -23.76 1.21
CA GLU A 62 -2.83 -24.42 -0.04
C GLU A 62 -1.31 -24.54 -0.20
N LEU A 63 -0.56 -23.52 0.21
CA LEU A 63 0.90 -23.56 0.21
C LEU A 63 1.43 -24.64 1.17
N GLN A 64 0.81 -24.79 2.35
CA GLN A 64 1.15 -25.85 3.30
C GLN A 64 0.89 -27.24 2.71
N LYS A 65 -0.26 -27.45 2.07
CA LYS A 65 -0.56 -28.71 1.36
C LYS A 65 0.43 -29.00 0.24
N GLN A 66 0.84 -27.99 -0.52
CA GLN A 66 1.86 -28.17 -1.56
C GLN A 66 3.22 -28.56 -0.99
N ARG A 67 3.63 -27.96 0.14
CA ARG A 67 4.85 -28.35 0.86
C ARG A 67 4.80 -29.79 1.33
N GLU A 68 3.68 -30.21 1.92
CA GLU A 68 3.47 -31.59 2.39
C GLU A 68 3.53 -32.59 1.21
N ARG A 69 2.80 -32.33 0.12
CA ARG A 69 2.86 -33.17 -1.10
C ARG A 69 4.27 -33.27 -1.66
N THR A 70 5.00 -32.16 -1.71
CA THR A 70 6.39 -32.14 -2.22
C THR A 70 7.31 -32.95 -1.32
N LEU A 71 7.14 -32.84 -0.01
CA LEU A 71 7.91 -33.62 0.97
C LEU A 71 7.63 -35.12 0.82
N ASP A 72 6.38 -35.53 0.65
CA ASP A 72 6.00 -36.93 0.42
C ASP A 72 6.65 -37.50 -0.84
N ILE A 73 6.64 -36.74 -1.94
CA ILE A 73 7.29 -37.13 -3.21
C ILE A 73 8.81 -37.27 -3.02
N ILE A 74 9.45 -36.34 -2.30
CA ILE A 74 10.88 -36.42 -1.99
C ILE A 74 11.18 -37.69 -1.18
N LEU A 75 10.37 -37.98 -0.15
CA LEU A 75 10.54 -39.20 0.66
C LEU A 75 10.37 -40.48 -0.17
N GLU A 76 9.43 -40.50 -1.12
CA GLU A 76 9.26 -41.63 -2.04
C GLU A 76 10.48 -41.79 -2.96
N LYS A 77 10.99 -40.68 -3.51
CA LYS A 77 12.18 -40.68 -4.37
C LYS A 77 13.43 -41.09 -3.61
N ASP A 78 13.59 -40.68 -2.36
CA ASP A 78 14.71 -41.12 -1.52
C ASP A 78 14.66 -42.62 -1.23
N LYS A 79 13.47 -43.20 -1.02
CA LYS A 79 13.29 -44.66 -0.88
C LYS A 79 13.64 -45.41 -2.17
N GLU A 80 13.16 -44.92 -3.32
CA GLU A 80 13.47 -45.48 -4.64
C GLU A 80 14.98 -45.44 -4.91
N LEU A 81 15.64 -44.31 -4.60
CA LEU A 81 17.08 -44.15 -4.73
C LEU A 81 17.86 -45.10 -3.81
N GLU A 82 17.43 -45.29 -2.57
CA GLU A 82 18.11 -46.21 -1.66
C GLU A 82 17.95 -47.67 -2.14
N LEU A 83 16.78 -48.05 -2.66
CA LEU A 83 16.56 -49.36 -3.27
C LEU A 83 17.47 -49.56 -4.49
N MET A 84 17.58 -48.58 -5.39
CA MET A 84 18.50 -48.64 -6.53
C MET A 84 19.96 -48.78 -6.08
N ARG A 85 20.37 -48.03 -5.04
CA ARG A 85 21.72 -48.16 -4.45
C ARG A 85 21.94 -49.53 -3.86
N GLU A 86 20.96 -50.11 -3.18
CA GLU A 86 21.05 -51.47 -2.63
C GLU A 86 21.20 -52.51 -3.73
N ILE A 87 20.41 -52.43 -4.80
CA ILE A 87 20.53 -53.29 -5.99
C ILE A 87 21.92 -53.17 -6.63
N LEU A 88 22.43 -51.94 -6.77
CA LEU A 88 23.78 -51.70 -7.31
C LEU A 88 24.87 -52.27 -6.39
N ARG A 89 24.76 -52.09 -5.07
CA ARG A 89 25.69 -52.68 -4.08
C ARG A 89 25.65 -54.21 -4.14
N ALA A 90 24.47 -54.82 -4.27
CA ALA A 90 24.32 -56.27 -4.40
C ALA A 90 24.94 -56.80 -5.71
N ARG A 91 24.73 -56.11 -6.83
CA ARG A 91 25.34 -56.45 -8.13
C ARG A 91 26.87 -56.25 -8.14
N SER A 92 27.36 -55.24 -7.45
CA SER A 92 28.81 -55.00 -7.32
C SER A 92 29.47 -56.09 -6.47
N ARG A 93 28.80 -56.56 -5.40
CA ARG A 93 29.26 -57.70 -4.59
C ARG A 93 29.25 -59.03 -5.35
N SER A 94 28.29 -59.27 -6.25
CA SER A 94 28.29 -60.47 -7.09
C SER A 94 29.37 -60.46 -8.18
N SER A 95 29.82 -59.28 -8.63
CA SER A 95 30.89 -59.13 -9.63
C SER A 95 32.31 -59.28 -9.07
N VAL A 96 32.52 -59.06 -7.77
CA VAL A 96 33.86 -59.15 -7.12
C VAL A 96 34.27 -60.60 -6.80
N ASN A 97 33.35 -61.57 -6.89
CA ASN A 97 33.69 -63.00 -6.77
C ASN A 97 34.16 -63.64 -8.11
N SER A 98 34.38 -62.85 -9.15
CA SER A 98 34.76 -63.32 -10.48
C SER A 98 35.91 -62.51 -11.10
N SER A 99 37.00 -62.28 -10.36
CA SER A 99 38.25 -61.75 -10.91
C SER A 99 39.46 -62.03 -10.02
N THR A 100 39.91 -63.29 -9.98
CA THR A 100 41.31 -63.62 -9.67
C THR A 100 41.99 -64.04 -10.97
N SER A 101 42.80 -63.17 -11.58
CA SER A 101 44.06 -63.50 -12.26
C SER A 101 44.55 -62.36 -13.17
N ASN A 102 45.85 -62.07 -13.02
CA ASN A 102 46.79 -61.42 -13.94
C ASN A 102 46.46 -59.97 -14.36
N GLY A 103 47.30 -58.95 -14.14
CA GLY A 103 48.75 -58.93 -14.11
C GLY A 103 49.24 -58.12 -15.33
N TYR A 104 49.78 -56.93 -15.08
CA TYR A 104 50.89 -56.23 -15.74
C TYR A 104 50.72 -54.70 -15.75
N ALA A 105 51.78 -54.04 -15.28
CA ALA A 105 51.94 -52.61 -15.09
C ALA A 105 52.55 -51.93 -16.34
N GLY A 106 52.33 -50.61 -16.48
CA GLY A 106 53.14 -49.80 -17.41
C GLY A 106 52.58 -48.41 -17.77
N GLN A 107 52.90 -47.43 -16.93
CA GLN A 107 53.19 -46.00 -17.21
C GLN A 107 52.17 -45.01 -17.85
N GLU A 108 51.78 -44.05 -17.01
CA GLU A 108 51.91 -42.57 -17.08
C GLU A 108 51.30 -41.73 -18.25
N SER A 109 50.41 -40.82 -17.81
CA SER A 109 49.59 -39.75 -18.40
C SER A 109 50.34 -38.60 -19.11
N PRO A 110 49.73 -37.46 -19.56
CA PRO A 110 48.31 -37.07 -19.70
C PRO A 110 47.96 -36.42 -21.06
N ASN A 111 46.74 -36.60 -21.57
CA ASN A 111 46.12 -35.61 -22.46
C ASN A 111 44.61 -35.60 -22.26
N ILE A 112 44.14 -34.69 -21.40
CA ILE A 112 42.71 -34.37 -21.25
C ILE A 112 42.32 -33.46 -22.41
N ALA A 113 41.88 -34.06 -23.51
CA ALA A 113 41.07 -33.38 -24.52
C ALA A 113 39.65 -33.94 -24.39
N PHE A 114 38.80 -33.19 -23.71
CA PHE A 114 37.39 -33.49 -23.48
C PHE A 114 36.59 -33.29 -24.78
N ASN A 115 36.76 -34.22 -25.72
CA ASN A 115 35.93 -34.30 -26.91
C ASN A 115 34.68 -35.12 -26.57
N LEU A 116 33.62 -34.43 -26.13
CA LEU A 116 32.27 -35.00 -26.08
C LEU A 116 31.78 -35.26 -27.52
N THR A 117 32.13 -36.42 -28.04
CA THR A 117 31.47 -37.04 -29.20
C THR A 117 30.85 -38.35 -28.71
N PRO A 118 29.51 -38.51 -28.75
CA PRO A 118 28.87 -39.75 -28.36
C PRO A 118 29.08 -40.78 -29.47
N ARG A 119 30.13 -41.58 -29.34
CA ARG A 119 30.39 -42.71 -30.24
C ARG A 119 29.59 -43.93 -29.77
N SER A 120 28.45 -44.11 -30.43
CA SER A 120 27.77 -45.37 -30.75
C SER A 120 27.96 -46.56 -29.79
N SER A 121 26.94 -46.88 -29.00
CA SER A 121 26.68 -48.26 -28.60
C SER A 121 26.10 -49.01 -29.80
N SER A 122 26.93 -49.88 -30.39
CA SER A 122 26.54 -50.89 -31.38
C SER A 122 25.40 -51.78 -30.84
N PRO A 123 24.36 -52.08 -31.64
CA PRO A 123 23.30 -53.00 -31.25
C PRO A 123 23.80 -54.44 -31.41
N PHE A 124 24.13 -55.08 -30.30
CA PHE A 124 24.24 -56.53 -30.27
C PHE A 124 22.83 -57.12 -30.43
N THR A 125 22.67 -57.89 -31.51
CA THR A 125 21.45 -58.60 -31.88
C THR A 125 21.07 -59.61 -30.81
N GLY A 126 19.89 -59.43 -30.23
CA GLY A 126 19.27 -60.36 -29.29
C GLY A 126 17.84 -59.92 -29.03
N ASP A 127 16.95 -60.33 -29.92
CA ASP A 127 15.50 -60.51 -29.69
C ASP A 127 14.83 -59.48 -28.76
N ARG A 128 14.27 -58.40 -29.34
CA ARG A 128 13.22 -57.57 -28.69
C ARG A 128 12.68 -56.49 -29.65
N GLY A 129 11.80 -56.89 -30.56
CA GLY A 129 10.95 -55.95 -31.32
C GLY A 129 10.05 -55.05 -30.44
N GLY A 130 9.97 -55.30 -29.13
CA GLY A 130 9.20 -54.50 -28.18
C GLY A 130 9.95 -53.33 -27.53
N SER A 131 11.29 -53.30 -27.52
CA SER A 131 12.03 -52.30 -26.72
C SER A 131 12.21 -50.94 -27.43
N SER A 132 12.16 -50.91 -28.77
CA SER A 132 12.26 -49.68 -29.55
C SER A 132 10.95 -48.89 -29.59
N LEU A 133 9.80 -49.58 -29.53
CA LEU A 133 8.48 -48.95 -29.53
C LEU A 133 8.17 -48.31 -28.18
N ILE A 134 8.46 -49.00 -27.07
CA ILE A 134 8.25 -48.48 -25.71
C ILE A 134 9.03 -47.17 -25.51
N ALA A 135 10.31 -47.15 -25.88
CA ALA A 135 11.13 -45.94 -25.80
C ALA A 135 10.58 -44.79 -26.67
N GLN A 136 10.03 -45.11 -27.86
CA GLN A 136 9.40 -44.10 -28.73
C GLN A 136 8.12 -43.53 -28.09
N TYR A 137 7.25 -44.37 -27.55
CA TYR A 137 6.05 -43.91 -26.84
C TYR A 137 6.39 -43.07 -25.60
N GLU A 138 7.41 -43.46 -24.84
CA GLU A 138 7.91 -42.68 -23.70
C GLU A 138 8.42 -41.29 -24.12
N THR A 139 9.16 -41.19 -25.24
CA THR A 139 9.59 -39.88 -25.74
C THR A 139 8.43 -38.98 -26.17
N VAL A 140 7.39 -39.55 -26.80
CA VAL A 140 6.20 -38.79 -27.23
C VAL A 140 5.39 -38.29 -26.04
N ILE A 141 5.23 -39.11 -25.00
CA ILE A 141 4.53 -38.73 -23.76
C ILE A 141 5.31 -37.61 -23.05
N ASN A 142 6.63 -37.75 -22.96
CA ASN A 142 7.50 -36.72 -22.36
C ASN A 142 7.47 -35.42 -23.15
N ASP A 143 7.48 -35.47 -24.49
CA ASP A 143 7.40 -34.28 -25.34
C ASP A 143 6.02 -33.59 -25.25
N ALA A 144 4.95 -34.36 -25.10
CA ALA A 144 3.60 -33.82 -24.86
C ALA A 144 3.54 -33.11 -23.50
N GLU A 145 4.10 -33.69 -22.44
CA GLU A 145 4.15 -33.08 -21.11
C GLU A 145 5.05 -31.84 -21.08
N VAL A 146 6.22 -31.88 -21.71
CA VAL A 146 7.09 -30.71 -21.88
C VAL A 146 6.37 -29.60 -22.65
N SER A 147 5.59 -29.95 -23.67
CA SER A 147 4.80 -28.98 -24.44
C SER A 147 3.68 -28.38 -23.60
N ARG A 148 3.01 -29.17 -22.76
CA ARG A 148 1.98 -28.72 -21.80
C ARG A 148 2.58 -27.76 -20.78
N LEU A 149 3.69 -28.13 -20.15
CA LEU A 149 4.40 -27.29 -19.17
C LEU A 149 4.90 -25.98 -19.80
N ARG A 150 5.37 -26.02 -21.05
CA ARG A 150 5.76 -24.81 -21.80
C ARG A 150 4.56 -23.91 -22.12
N ALA A 151 3.39 -24.48 -22.38
CA ALA A 151 2.17 -23.71 -22.59
C ALA A 151 1.70 -23.04 -21.29
N GLU A 152 1.68 -23.79 -20.18
CA GLU A 152 1.35 -23.28 -18.86
C GLU A 152 2.32 -22.18 -18.39
N LEU A 153 3.63 -22.35 -18.66
CA LEU A 153 4.63 -21.31 -18.40
C LEU A 153 4.37 -20.03 -19.20
N ARG A 154 3.93 -20.13 -20.46
CA ARG A 154 3.59 -18.96 -21.27
C ARG A 154 2.35 -18.27 -20.71
N GLU A 155 1.31 -19.04 -20.41
CA GLU A 155 0.07 -18.53 -19.82
C GLU A 155 0.33 -17.75 -18.52
N VAL A 156 1.10 -18.33 -17.58
CA VAL A 156 1.43 -17.67 -16.31
C VAL A 156 2.30 -16.43 -16.54
N LYS A 157 3.20 -16.44 -17.53
CA LYS A 157 4.01 -15.26 -17.88
C LYS A 157 3.14 -14.14 -18.46
N ASP A 158 2.19 -14.47 -19.31
CA ASP A 158 1.27 -13.50 -19.91
C ASP A 158 0.38 -12.88 -18.83
N GLN A 159 -0.18 -13.70 -17.93
CA GLN A 159 -0.93 -13.23 -16.76
C GLN A 159 -0.08 -12.31 -15.85
N LEU A 160 1.20 -12.64 -15.62
CA LEU A 160 2.09 -11.80 -14.82
C LEU A 160 2.37 -10.45 -15.52
N CYS A 161 2.55 -10.45 -16.85
CA CYS A 161 2.74 -9.24 -17.63
C CYS A 161 1.50 -8.35 -17.61
N GLU A 162 0.31 -8.93 -17.77
CA GLU A 162 -0.96 -8.21 -17.69
C GLU A 162 -1.19 -7.64 -16.28
N PHE A 163 -0.93 -8.43 -15.24
CA PHE A 163 -1.04 -7.99 -13.86
C PHE A 163 -0.10 -6.82 -13.57
N LYS A 164 1.16 -6.90 -14.00
CA LYS A 164 2.13 -5.80 -13.85
C LYS A 164 1.66 -4.54 -14.57
N ARG A 165 1.13 -4.67 -15.79
CA ARG A 165 0.60 -3.54 -16.56
C ARG A 165 -0.61 -2.90 -15.88
N SER A 166 -1.55 -3.72 -15.41
CA SER A 166 -2.73 -3.27 -14.66
C SER A 166 -2.33 -2.54 -13.37
N SER A 167 -1.40 -3.12 -12.61
CA SER A 167 -0.85 -2.49 -11.40
C SER A 167 -0.17 -1.15 -11.69
N MET A 168 0.62 -1.05 -12.77
CA MET A 168 1.27 0.19 -13.17
C MET A 168 0.24 1.27 -13.54
N MET A 169 -0.79 0.93 -14.30
CA MET A 169 -1.87 1.85 -14.66
C MET A 169 -2.63 2.36 -13.42
N LEU A 170 -2.98 1.46 -12.50
CA LEU A 170 -3.67 1.81 -11.26
C LEU A 170 -2.80 2.70 -10.35
N ASN A 171 -1.51 2.42 -10.27
CA ASN A 171 -0.56 3.25 -9.51
C ASN A 171 -0.42 4.65 -10.12
N LEU A 172 -0.40 4.76 -11.46
CA LEU A 172 -0.36 6.05 -12.14
C LEU A 172 -1.63 6.87 -11.84
N GLU A 173 -2.81 6.28 -12.00
CA GLU A 173 -4.09 6.93 -11.70
C GLU A 173 -4.17 7.38 -10.23
N LYS A 174 -3.73 6.52 -9.30
CA LYS A 174 -3.66 6.87 -7.89
C LYS A 174 -2.70 8.02 -7.63
N SER A 175 -1.53 8.02 -8.28
CA SER A 175 -0.54 9.09 -8.16
C SER A 175 -1.10 10.42 -8.66
N GLU A 176 -1.80 10.42 -9.79
CA GLU A 176 -2.46 11.61 -10.35
C GLU A 176 -3.54 12.16 -9.40
N LYS A 177 -4.39 11.29 -8.84
CA LYS A 177 -5.41 11.69 -7.85
C LYS A 177 -4.78 12.31 -6.60
N VAL A 178 -3.71 11.72 -6.09
CA VAL A 178 -2.98 12.26 -4.93
C VAL A 178 -2.41 13.63 -5.24
N GLU A 179 -1.85 13.83 -6.44
CA GLU A 179 -1.27 15.12 -6.81
C GLU A 179 -2.35 16.19 -7.01
N ALA A 180 -3.47 15.86 -7.63
CA ALA A 180 -4.62 16.75 -7.74
C ALA A 180 -5.17 17.16 -6.37
N GLN A 181 -5.27 16.23 -5.43
CA GLN A 181 -5.70 16.52 -4.06
C GLN A 181 -4.71 17.44 -3.32
N LYS A 182 -3.40 17.21 -3.47
CA LYS A 182 -2.37 18.10 -2.89
C LYS A 182 -2.48 19.52 -3.45
N GLN A 183 -2.67 19.66 -4.76
CA GLN A 183 -2.86 20.96 -5.40
C GLN A 183 -4.10 21.67 -4.85
N GLU A 184 -5.21 20.97 -4.65
CA GLU A 184 -6.42 21.56 -4.09
C GLU A 184 -6.22 22.00 -2.63
N ILE A 185 -5.54 21.19 -1.81
CA ILE A 185 -5.17 21.58 -0.43
C ILE A 185 -4.31 22.86 -0.45
N MET A 186 -3.34 22.95 -1.36
CA MET A 186 -2.51 24.15 -1.50
C MET A 186 -3.35 25.37 -1.90
N ASN A 187 -4.24 25.23 -2.87
CA ASN A 187 -5.14 26.29 -3.31
C ASN A 187 -6.06 26.78 -2.18
N LEU A 188 -6.63 25.86 -1.41
CA LEU A 188 -7.45 26.17 -0.25
C LEU A 188 -6.65 26.92 0.82
N ARG A 189 -5.41 26.51 1.10
CA ARG A 189 -4.52 27.20 2.05
C ARG A 189 -4.23 28.63 1.61
N ILE A 190 -3.94 28.84 0.32
CA ILE A 190 -3.69 30.18 -0.23
C ILE A 190 -4.94 31.06 -0.13
N ARG A 191 -6.11 30.53 -0.53
CA ARG A 191 -7.39 31.24 -0.41
C ARG A 191 -7.70 31.63 1.03
N LEU A 192 -7.50 30.71 1.97
CA LEU A 192 -7.72 30.97 3.39
C LEU A 192 -6.75 32.01 3.94
N ALA A 193 -5.46 31.93 3.57
CA ALA A 193 -4.47 32.93 3.98
C ALA A 193 -4.83 34.33 3.47
N ARG A 194 -5.29 34.43 2.21
CA ARG A 194 -5.75 35.69 1.61
C ARG A 194 -6.99 36.23 2.32
N SER A 195 -8.02 35.40 2.52
CA SER A 195 -9.24 35.80 3.24
C SER A 195 -8.93 36.28 4.66
N ARG A 196 -8.08 35.56 5.40
CA ARG A 196 -7.65 35.98 6.75
C ARG A 196 -6.89 37.31 6.72
N HIS A 197 -6.01 37.49 5.74
CA HIS A 197 -5.26 38.73 5.57
C HIS A 197 -6.21 39.91 5.30
N ASP A 198 -7.19 39.72 4.41
CA ASP A 198 -8.17 40.76 4.05
C ASP A 198 -9.03 41.15 5.28
N THR A 199 -9.55 40.17 6.03
CA THR A 199 -10.29 40.43 7.27
C THR A 199 -9.43 41.10 8.35
N ASN A 200 -8.17 40.67 8.51
CA ASN A 200 -7.24 41.27 9.47
C ASN A 200 -6.93 42.73 9.12
N LEU A 201 -6.76 43.05 7.83
CA LEU A 201 -6.54 44.42 7.36
C LEU A 201 -7.77 45.30 7.56
N GLU A 202 -8.97 44.80 7.28
CA GLU A 202 -10.20 45.53 7.54
C GLU A 202 -10.38 45.85 9.02
N TYR A 203 -10.10 44.87 9.90
CA TYR A 203 -10.14 45.09 11.34
C TYR A 203 -9.09 46.12 11.77
N LEU A 204 -7.85 46.02 11.29
CA LEU A 204 -6.80 46.99 11.58
C LEU A 204 -7.18 48.41 11.14
N LYS A 205 -7.77 48.56 9.94
CA LYS A 205 -8.29 49.84 9.44
C LYS A 205 -9.36 50.42 10.38
N ASN A 206 -10.28 49.59 10.86
CA ASN A 206 -11.33 50.03 11.79
C ASN A 206 -10.76 50.46 13.16
N VAL A 207 -9.80 49.70 13.70
CA VAL A 207 -9.12 50.04 14.96
C VAL A 207 -8.31 51.34 14.81
N LEU A 208 -7.59 51.52 13.70
CA LEU A 208 -6.85 52.75 13.39
C LEU A 208 -7.78 53.96 13.26
N LEU A 209 -8.87 53.83 12.49
CA LEU A 209 -9.84 54.89 12.31
C LEU A 209 -10.43 55.31 13.65
N ARG A 210 -10.81 54.34 14.48
CA ARG A 210 -11.34 54.63 15.81
C ARG A 210 -10.30 55.26 16.72
N PHE A 211 -9.05 54.81 16.68
CA PHE A 211 -7.96 55.42 17.46
C PHE A 211 -7.75 56.90 17.12
N VAL A 212 -7.78 57.27 15.83
CA VAL A 212 -7.59 58.65 15.37
C VAL A 212 -8.80 59.52 15.70
N SER A 213 -10.02 58.98 15.60
CA SER A 213 -11.27 59.72 15.88
C SER A 213 -11.67 59.73 17.37
N SER A 214 -10.95 59.04 18.25
CA SER A 214 -11.31 58.96 19.67
C SER A 214 -10.82 60.18 20.46
N GLU A 215 -11.75 60.91 21.08
CA GLU A 215 -11.45 62.02 22.00
C GLU A 215 -11.23 61.55 23.45
N SER A 216 -11.70 60.34 23.79
CA SER A 216 -11.56 59.74 25.12
C SER A 216 -10.23 59.00 25.29
N SER A 217 -9.52 59.29 26.39
CA SER A 217 -8.26 58.65 26.76
C SER A 217 -8.39 57.13 26.97
N THR A 218 -9.53 56.69 27.52
CA THR A 218 -9.80 55.27 27.79
C THR A 218 -10.03 54.48 26.51
N ASP A 219 -10.77 55.02 25.55
CA ASP A 219 -11.00 54.40 24.24
C ASP A 219 -9.69 54.30 23.44
N ARG A 220 -8.88 55.37 23.46
CA ARG A 220 -7.53 55.31 22.84
C ARG A 220 -6.65 54.25 23.49
N GLN A 221 -6.66 54.09 24.82
CA GLN A 221 -5.91 53.02 25.48
C GLN A 221 -6.36 51.63 25.03
N HIS A 222 -7.67 51.38 24.89
CA HIS A 222 -8.18 50.12 24.38
C HIS A 222 -7.76 49.87 22.92
N MET A 223 -7.82 50.89 22.06
CA MET A 223 -7.34 50.77 20.68
C MET A 223 -5.83 50.53 20.60
N VAL A 224 -5.01 51.17 21.45
CA VAL A 224 -3.56 50.91 21.51
C VAL A 224 -3.26 49.47 21.91
N LYS A 225 -4.02 48.88 22.84
CA LYS A 225 -3.88 47.45 23.19
C LYS A 225 -4.22 46.54 22.00
N ALA A 226 -5.28 46.86 21.26
CA ALA A 226 -5.65 46.12 20.05
C ALA A 226 -4.58 46.25 18.95
N LEU A 227 -4.07 47.47 18.69
CA LEU A 227 -2.98 47.71 17.74
C LEU A 227 -1.69 46.98 18.14
N ALA A 228 -1.36 46.96 19.42
CA ALA A 228 -0.20 46.23 19.94
C ALA A 228 -0.28 44.74 19.62
N ALA A 229 -1.46 44.13 19.80
CA ALA A 229 -1.68 42.72 19.50
C ALA A 229 -1.67 42.43 18.00
N LEU A 230 -2.31 43.27 17.18
CA LEU A 230 -2.39 43.09 15.72
C LEU A 230 -1.05 43.28 15.01
N LEU A 231 -0.29 44.31 15.40
CA LEU A 231 0.99 44.67 14.77
C LEU A 231 2.18 44.03 15.48
N LYS A 232 1.94 43.24 16.54
CA LYS A 232 2.98 42.60 17.39
C LYS A 232 4.03 43.62 17.85
N LEU A 233 3.56 44.77 18.33
CA LEU A 233 4.44 45.84 18.78
C LEU A 233 5.25 45.39 20.00
N SER A 234 6.49 45.83 20.06
CA SER A 234 7.35 45.61 21.22
C SER A 234 6.86 46.41 22.44
N GLN A 235 7.21 45.96 23.65
CA GLN A 235 6.77 46.61 24.89
C GLN A 235 7.21 48.08 24.97
N SER A 236 8.36 48.42 24.37
CA SER A 236 8.87 49.80 24.29
C SER A 236 8.04 50.68 23.33
N GLU A 237 7.59 50.13 22.21
CA GLU A 237 6.67 50.80 21.27
C GLU A 237 5.30 51.03 21.89
N VAL A 238 4.74 50.03 22.58
CA VAL A 238 3.46 50.15 23.29
C VAL A 238 3.55 51.24 24.36
N CYS A 239 4.63 51.27 25.15
CA CYS A 239 4.82 52.28 26.19
C CYS A 239 4.94 53.69 25.60
N ARG A 240 5.58 53.85 24.44
CA ARG A 240 5.65 55.14 23.71
C ARG A 240 4.26 55.59 23.23
N LEU A 241 3.49 54.71 22.62
CA LEU A 241 2.14 55.01 22.13
C LEU A 241 1.17 55.36 23.27
N GLN A 242 1.28 54.66 24.40
CA GLN A 242 0.51 54.99 25.60
C GLN A 242 0.88 56.38 26.13
N LYS A 243 2.18 56.71 26.25
CA LYS A 243 2.62 58.03 26.73
C LYS A 243 2.17 59.20 25.84
N CYS A 244 2.19 59.02 24.51
CA CYS A 244 1.69 60.04 23.57
C CYS A 244 0.16 60.21 23.63
N SER A 245 -0.59 59.16 24.01
CA SER A 245 -2.04 59.22 24.13
C SER A 245 -2.56 60.05 25.32
N PHE A 246 -1.70 60.33 26.30
CA PHE A 246 -2.04 61.13 27.49
C PHE A 246 -1.58 62.59 27.42
N ARG A 247 -0.91 63.00 26.33
CA ARG A 247 -0.39 64.37 26.17
C ARG A 247 -1.35 65.34 25.48
N GLN A 248 -2.55 64.92 25.07
CA GLN A 248 -3.60 65.86 24.67
C GLN A 248 -4.36 66.31 25.93
N LYS A 249 -3.83 67.34 26.57
CA LYS A 249 -4.55 68.30 27.40
C LYS A 249 -4.18 69.69 26.94
#